data_AF-A0A7X5YKD0-F1
#
_entry.id   AF-A0A7X5YKD0-F1
#
_cell.length_a   1.000
_cell.length_b   1.000
_cell.length_c   1.000
_cell.angle_alpha   90.00
_cell.angle_beta   90.00
_cell.angle_gamma   90.00
#
_symmetry.space_group_name_H-M   'P 1'
#
loop_
_entity.id
_entity.type
_entity.pdbx_description
1 polymer ?
#
loop_
_entity_poly.entity_id
_entity_poly.type
_entity_poly.pdbx_seq_one_letter_code
_entity_poly.pdbx_strand_id
1 'polypeptide(L)'
;MNRRTVSAVRKFKDSDGAYIWQPAQRPGETASLLGYAVTEIETMPDVAANTAAIAFGDFQRGYLIVDRAGVRVLRDPYSAKPYVLFYTTKRVGGGVQNFDAIKVMKFAVS
;
A
#
# COMPACT_ATOMS: atom_id res chain seq x y z
N MET A 1 -0.15 4.99 1.73
CA MET A 1 -0.89 5.45 2.94
C MET A 1 -2.25 4.75 2.95
N ASN A 2 -2.91 4.61 4.10
CA ASN A 2 -4.24 3.96 4.17
C ASN A 2 -5.39 4.95 3.93
N ARG A 3 -6.63 4.45 3.83
CA ARG A 3 -7.79 5.27 3.46
C ARG A 3 -8.14 6.37 4.46
N ARG A 4 -7.95 6.13 5.76
CA ARG A 4 -8.16 7.15 6.81
C ARG A 4 -7.15 8.28 6.68
N THR A 5 -5.88 7.95 6.44
CA THR A 5 -4.81 8.92 6.21
C THR A 5 -5.09 9.73 4.94
N VAL A 6 -5.51 9.09 3.86
CA VAL A 6 -5.94 9.77 2.62
C VAL A 6 -7.09 10.75 2.89
N SER A 7 -8.08 10.35 3.68
CA SER A 7 -9.24 11.20 4.00
C SER A 7 -8.86 12.47 4.77
N ALA A 8 -7.80 12.40 5.58
CA ALA A 8 -7.24 13.57 6.25
C ALA A 8 -6.46 14.47 5.28
N VAL A 9 -5.57 13.87 4.48
CA VAL A 9 -4.73 14.59 3.49
C VAL A 9 -5.57 15.28 2.40
N ARG A 10 -6.68 14.67 1.99
CA ARG A 10 -7.64 15.25 1.02
C ARG A 10 -8.20 16.61 1.43
N LYS A 11 -8.17 16.94 2.72
CA LYS A 11 -8.70 18.20 3.26
C LYS A 11 -7.66 19.32 3.29
N PHE A 12 -6.40 19.04 2.95
CA PHE A 12 -5.33 20.03 2.97
C PHE A 12 -5.51 21.07 1.86
N LYS A 13 -5.25 22.33 2.24
CA LYS A 13 -5.36 23.50 1.39
C LYS A 13 -4.08 24.31 1.45
N ASP A 14 -3.79 25.05 0.39
CA ASP A 14 -2.74 26.07 0.37
C ASP A 14 -3.19 27.36 1.07
N SER A 15 -2.33 28.37 1.08
CA SER A 15 -2.61 29.70 1.65
C SER A 15 -3.77 30.42 0.97
N ASP A 16 -4.04 30.09 -0.29
CA ASP A 16 -5.08 30.71 -1.11
C ASP A 16 -6.42 29.96 -0.99
N GLY A 17 -6.45 28.87 -0.20
CA GLY A 17 -7.63 28.07 0.09
C GLY A 17 -7.94 27.00 -0.96
N ALA A 18 -7.08 26.80 -1.96
CA ALA A 18 -7.21 25.75 -2.94
C ALA A 18 -6.71 24.41 -2.39
N TYR A 19 -7.36 23.32 -2.79
CA TYR A 19 -6.98 21.98 -2.33
C TYR A 19 -5.68 21.53 -2.99
N ILE A 20 -4.74 21.05 -2.19
CA ILE A 20 -3.47 20.48 -2.67
C ILE A 20 -3.71 19.11 -3.34
N TRP A 21 -4.74 18.41 -2.86
CA TRP A 21 -5.18 17.14 -3.42
C TRP A 21 -5.90 17.34 -4.75
N GLN A 22 -5.50 16.57 -5.77
CA GLN A 22 -6.17 16.56 -7.07
C GLN A 22 -6.89 15.22 -7.26
N PRO A 23 -8.23 15.22 -7.39
CA PRO A 23 -8.98 14.00 -7.66
C PRO A 23 -8.74 13.52 -9.10
N ALA A 24 -8.84 12.21 -9.31
CA ALA A 24 -8.86 11.63 -10.64
C ALA A 24 -10.00 12.25 -11.48
N GLN A 25 -9.67 12.80 -12.64
CA GLN A 25 -10.64 13.46 -13.52
C GLN A 25 -11.30 12.48 -14.47
N ARG A 26 -10.63 11.36 -14.77
CA ARG A 26 -11.10 10.34 -15.70
C ARG A 26 -11.09 8.94 -15.07
N PRO A 27 -11.97 8.03 -15.52
CA PRO A 27 -11.89 6.62 -15.16
C PRO A 27 -10.50 6.05 -15.49
N GLY A 28 -9.89 5.36 -14.52
CA GLY A 28 -8.54 4.79 -14.65
C GLY A 28 -7.39 5.73 -14.30
N GLU A 29 -7.65 7.02 -14.06
CA GLU A 29 -6.67 7.96 -13.53
C GLU A 29 -6.51 7.79 -12.02
N THR A 30 -5.31 8.02 -11.50
CA THR A 30 -5.03 7.98 -10.06
C THR A 30 -5.07 9.40 -9.51
N ALA A 31 -5.64 9.58 -8.33
CA ALA A 31 -5.57 10.86 -7.65
C ALA A 31 -4.11 11.26 -7.38
N SER A 32 -3.82 12.56 -7.45
CA SER A 32 -2.47 13.07 -7.26
C SER A 32 -2.38 13.97 -6.03
N LEU A 33 -1.21 13.97 -5.41
CA LEU A 33 -0.83 14.87 -4.32
C LEU A 33 0.50 15.50 -4.68
N LEU A 34 0.54 16.83 -4.79
CA LEU A 34 1.74 17.58 -5.20
C LEU A 34 2.35 17.06 -6.52
N GLY A 35 1.50 16.61 -7.46
CA GLY A 35 1.93 16.09 -8.76
C GLY A 35 2.34 14.60 -8.77
N TYR A 36 2.31 13.91 -7.63
CA TYR A 36 2.62 12.47 -7.55
C TYR A 36 1.37 11.63 -7.37
N ALA A 37 1.33 10.46 -8.02
CA ALA A 37 0.24 9.52 -7.89
C ALA A 37 0.15 8.96 -6.46
N VAL A 38 -1.07 8.81 -5.95
CA VAL A 38 -1.33 8.27 -4.61
C VAL A 38 -1.86 6.85 -4.70
N THR A 39 -1.18 5.93 -4.01
CA THR A 39 -1.66 4.55 -3.85
C THR A 39 -2.23 4.34 -2.44
N GLU A 40 -3.47 3.87 -2.38
CA GLU A 40 -4.14 3.49 -1.14
C GLU A 40 -3.74 2.05 -0.77
N ILE A 41 -3.16 1.88 0.43
CA ILE A 41 -2.73 0.59 0.96
C ILE A 41 -3.27 0.48 2.38
N GLU A 42 -4.32 -0.32 2.58
CA GLU A 42 -5.03 -0.41 3.86
C GLU A 42 -4.19 -1.02 4.98
N THR A 43 -3.13 -1.75 4.65
CA THR A 43 -2.19 -2.32 5.64
C THR A 43 -1.18 -1.31 6.17
N MET A 44 -1.10 -0.09 5.61
CA MET A 44 -0.31 1.00 6.19
C MET A 44 -0.96 1.47 7.51
N PRO A 45 -0.15 1.84 8.52
CA PRO A 45 -0.69 2.29 9.81
C PRO A 45 -1.46 3.62 9.67
N ASP A 46 -2.42 3.83 10.57
CA ASP A 46 -3.11 5.11 10.75
C ASP A 46 -2.15 6.19 11.26
N VAL A 47 -2.53 7.46 11.06
CA VAL A 47 -1.84 8.61 11.68
C VAL A 47 -2.00 8.54 13.20
N ALA A 48 -0.89 8.29 13.90
CA ALA A 48 -0.82 8.27 15.35
C ALA A 48 0.63 8.57 15.80
N ALA A 49 0.85 8.74 17.11
CA ALA A 49 2.18 9.02 17.64
C ALA A 49 3.17 7.90 17.28
N ASN A 50 4.34 8.29 16.76
CA ASN A 50 5.43 7.42 16.32
C ASN A 50 5.11 6.45 15.16
N THR A 51 3.97 6.60 14.47
CA THR A 51 3.66 5.75 13.31
C THR A 51 4.22 6.31 12.00
N ALA A 52 4.54 5.41 11.07
CA ALA A 52 4.96 5.73 9.72
C ALA A 52 3.78 5.60 8.73
N ALA A 53 2.81 6.52 8.83
CA ALA A 53 1.53 6.41 8.11
C ALA A 53 1.63 6.75 6.60
N ILE A 54 2.66 7.48 6.19
CA ILE A 54 2.91 7.87 4.79
C ILE A 54 4.29 7.38 4.36
N ALA A 55 4.33 6.77 3.18
CA ALA A 55 5.57 6.41 2.49
C ALA A 55 5.55 7.05 1.10
N PHE A 56 6.69 7.56 0.66
CA PHE A 56 6.87 8.26 -0.60
C PHE A 56 8.20 7.87 -1.23
N GLY A 57 8.22 7.66 -2.53
CA GLY A 57 9.43 7.30 -3.26
C GLY A 57 9.17 6.44 -4.50
N ASP A 58 10.26 6.04 -5.14
CA ASP A 58 10.23 5.12 -6.27
C ASP A 58 10.24 3.67 -5.77
N PHE A 59 9.06 3.08 -5.63
CA PHE A 59 8.92 1.69 -5.19
C PHE A 59 9.38 0.68 -6.25
N GLN A 60 9.41 1.04 -7.53
CA GLN A 60 9.91 0.14 -8.59
C GLN A 60 11.42 -0.09 -8.44
N ARG A 61 12.16 0.96 -8.06
CA ARG A 61 13.59 0.86 -7.73
C ARG A 61 13.85 0.45 -6.29
N GLY A 62 12.93 0.79 -5.39
CA GLY A 62 13.11 0.59 -3.95
C GLY A 62 12.79 -0.82 -3.47
N TYR A 63 11.80 -1.50 -4.03
CA TYR A 63 11.28 -2.76 -3.49
C TYR A 63 11.16 -3.84 -4.56
N LEU A 64 11.82 -4.98 -4.33
CA LEU A 64 11.75 -6.13 -5.21
C LEU A 64 10.76 -7.16 -4.65
N ILE A 65 9.81 -7.55 -5.48
CA ILE A 65 8.89 -8.67 -5.20
C ILE A 65 9.30 -9.85 -6.07
N VAL A 66 9.46 -11.03 -5.45
CA VAL A 66 9.82 -12.28 -6.12
C VAL A 66 8.65 -13.26 -6.00
N ASP A 67 8.10 -13.71 -7.13
CA ASP A 67 7.15 -14.82 -7.19
C ASP A 67 7.92 -16.11 -7.56
N ARG A 68 8.14 -16.99 -6.58
CA ARG A 68 9.01 -18.16 -6.75
C ARG A 68 8.24 -19.42 -7.09
N ALA A 69 7.00 -19.53 -6.63
CA ALA A 69 6.09 -20.58 -7.05
C ALA A 69 4.69 -20.00 -7.07
N GLY A 70 4.08 -20.06 -8.26
CA GLY A 70 2.72 -19.60 -8.48
C GLY A 70 1.70 -20.33 -7.60
N VAL A 71 0.43 -20.01 -7.81
CA VAL A 71 -0.66 -20.56 -6.99
C VAL A 71 -0.85 -22.05 -7.28
N ARG A 72 -0.87 -22.88 -6.24
CA ARG A 72 -1.21 -24.31 -6.31
C ARG A 72 -2.40 -24.58 -5.41
N VAL A 73 -3.38 -25.33 -5.91
CA VAL A 73 -4.57 -25.73 -5.15
C VAL A 73 -4.62 -27.25 -5.07
N LEU A 74 -4.66 -27.79 -3.85
CA LEU A 74 -4.92 -29.20 -3.58
C LEU A 74 -6.33 -29.34 -3.02
N ARG A 75 -7.12 -30.24 -3.61
CA ARG A 75 -8.43 -30.64 -3.10
C ARG A 75 -8.26 -31.96 -2.35
N ASP A 76 -8.52 -31.94 -1.05
CA ASP A 76 -8.36 -33.10 -0.17
C ASP A 76 -9.71 -33.56 0.39
N PRO A 77 -10.31 -34.62 -0.20
CA PRO A 77 -11.54 -35.24 0.30
C PRO A 77 -11.28 -36.32 1.37
N TYR A 78 -10.02 -36.55 1.78
CA TYR A 78 -9.64 -37.70 2.59
C TYR A 78 -9.40 -37.36 4.06
N SER A 79 -8.77 -36.21 4.35
CA SER A 79 -8.31 -35.90 5.71
C SER A 79 -9.43 -35.63 6.72
N ALA A 80 -10.55 -35.01 6.33
CA ALA A 80 -11.67 -34.76 7.23
C ALA A 80 -13.03 -35.00 6.55
N LYS A 81 -13.48 -36.26 6.55
CA LYS A 81 -14.82 -36.62 6.08
C LYS A 81 -15.89 -35.98 6.99
N PRO A 82 -17.02 -35.45 6.47
CA PRO A 82 -17.51 -35.48 5.08
C PRO A 82 -17.10 -34.27 4.21
N TYR A 83 -16.10 -33.48 4.63
CA TYR A 83 -15.71 -32.23 3.98
C TYR A 83 -14.61 -32.44 2.92
N VAL A 84 -14.56 -31.52 1.95
CA VAL A 84 -13.44 -31.39 0.99
C VAL A 84 -12.65 -30.15 1.36
N LEU A 85 -11.39 -30.33 1.75
CA LEU A 85 -10.50 -29.23 2.09
C LEU A 85 -9.84 -28.69 0.82
N PHE A 86 -9.78 -27.37 0.71
CA PHE A 86 -9.02 -26.68 -0.33
C PHE A 86 -7.76 -26.10 0.29
N TYR A 87 -6.63 -26.77 0.04
CA TYR A 87 -5.32 -26.32 0.49
C TYR A 87 -4.62 -25.57 -0.64
N THR A 88 -4.59 -24.25 -0.51
CA THR A 88 -3.95 -23.36 -1.50
C THR A 88 -2.62 -22.87 -0.99
N THR A 89 -1.56 -23.04 -1.78
CA THR A 89 -0.22 -22.52 -1.48
C THR A 89 0.23 -21.56 -2.56
N LYS A 90 0.90 -20.48 -2.16
CA LYS A 90 1.64 -19.57 -3.03
C LYS A 90 2.93 -19.21 -2.30
N ARG A 91 4.05 -19.15 -3.01
CA ARG A 91 5.34 -18.76 -2.42
C ARG A 91 5.87 -17.50 -3.07
N VAL A 92 5.74 -16.42 -2.34
CA VAL A 92 6.29 -15.10 -2.67
C VAL A 92 7.36 -14.70 -1.66
N GLY A 93 8.23 -13.80 -2.08
CA GLY A 93 9.16 -13.10 -1.20
C GLY A 93 9.30 -11.66 -1.67
N GLY A 94 10.00 -10.86 -0.89
CA GLY A 94 10.35 -9.52 -1.31
C GLY A 94 11.20 -8.81 -0.27
N GLY A 95 11.79 -7.70 -0.69
CA GLY A 95 12.65 -6.89 0.17
C GLY A 95 13.04 -5.58 -0.48
N VAL A 96 13.60 -4.70 0.35
CA VAL A 96 14.13 -3.40 -0.10
C VAL A 96 15.44 -3.63 -0.82
N GLN A 97 15.53 -3.16 -2.06
CA GLN A 97 16.75 -3.22 -2.88
C GLN A 97 17.54 -1.91 -2.80
N ASN A 98 16.85 -0.77 -2.74
CA ASN A 98 17.46 0.55 -2.59
C ASN A 98 16.81 1.31 -1.43
N PHE A 99 17.56 1.50 -0.34
CA PHE A 99 17.11 2.18 0.88
C PHE A 99 16.95 3.70 0.69
N ASP A 100 17.55 4.28 -0.34
CA ASP A 100 17.39 5.71 -0.64
C ASP A 100 16.17 6.02 -1.51
N ALA A 101 15.61 5.00 -2.17
CA ALA A 101 14.49 5.19 -3.08
C ALA A 101 13.15 5.44 -2.37
N ILE A 102 13.01 5.06 -1.10
CA ILE A 102 11.75 5.18 -0.34
C ILE A 102 12.02 5.91 0.98
N LYS A 103 11.23 6.95 1.25
CA LYS A 103 11.23 7.68 2.52
C LYS A 103 9.87 7.55 3.20
N VAL A 104 9.89 7.49 4.53
CA VAL A 104 8.68 7.35 5.35
C VAL A 104 8.51 8.56 6.25
N MET A 105 7.28 9.03 6.40
CA MET A 105 6.92 10.12 7.28
C MET A 105 6.49 9.55 8.63
N LYS A 106 7.33 9.76 9.64
CA LYS A 106 7.03 9.42 11.03
C LYS A 106 6.33 10.58 11.71
N PHE A 107 5.18 10.31 12.33
CA PHE A 107 4.43 11.31 13.11
C PHE A 107 4.95 11.36 14.55
N ALA A 108 6.07 12.02 14.76
CA ALA A 108 6.69 12.22 16.08
C ALA A 108 7.30 13.61 16.18
N VAL A 109 7.52 14.08 17.42
CA VAL A 109 8.29 15.29 17.68
C VAL A 109 9.75 14.85 17.82
N SER A 110 10.58 15.21 16.84
CA SER A 110 12.00 14.81 16.71
C SER A 110 12.24 13.32 16.42
#